data_AF-A0A0C2JS00-F1
#
_entry.id   AF-A0A0C2JS00-F1
#
_cell.length_a   1.000
_cell.length_b   1.000
_cell.length_c   1.000
_cell.angle_alpha   90.00
_cell.angle_beta   90.00
_cell.angle_gamma   90.00
#
_symmetry.space_group_name_H-M   'P 1'
#
loop_
_entity.id
_entity.type
_entity.pdbx_description
1 polymer ?
#
loop_
_entity_poly.entity_id
_entity_poly.type
_entity_poly.pdbx_seq_one_letter_code
_entity_poly.pdbx_strand_id
1 'polypeptide(L)'
;MLIYPKFIGYGKNIKYQEKLLKYQKAGIVILCDIVEDDCSLTLENLSDRFFNATNIRIIKKTVARYLKEYNYSFEKIKFIPERRIIASTIKETHDYVIKYLEYSLSNRFILFFDETGI
;
A
#
# COMPACT_ATOMS: atom_id res chain seq x y z
N MET A 1 -30.96 -23.50 11.70
CA MET A 1 -29.87 -24.12 10.90
C MET A 1 -30.03 -23.63 9.47
N LEU A 2 -29.25 -22.63 9.06
CA LEU A 2 -29.31 -22.04 7.72
C LEU A 2 -28.12 -22.55 6.91
N ILE A 3 -28.44 -23.40 5.94
CA ILE A 3 -27.52 -24.03 4.99
C ILE A 3 -27.21 -23.00 3.90
N TYR A 4 -25.93 -22.70 3.67
CA TYR A 4 -25.50 -21.98 2.47
C TYR A 4 -25.10 -22.97 1.37
N PRO A 5 -25.53 -22.76 0.11
CA PRO A 5 -25.30 -23.70 -0.97
C PRO A 5 -23.84 -23.70 -1.44
N LYS A 6 -23.32 -24.91 -1.64
CA LYS A 6 -22.05 -25.23 -2.28
C LYS A 6 -22.24 -25.09 -3.81
N PHE A 7 -21.58 -24.14 -4.45
CA PHE A 7 -21.60 -24.05 -5.92
C PHE A 7 -20.36 -24.71 -6.53
N ILE A 8 -20.60 -25.85 -7.17
CA ILE A 8 -19.72 -26.57 -8.09
C ILE A 8 -19.87 -25.90 -9.46
N GLY A 9 -18.75 -25.68 -10.17
CA GLY A 9 -18.68 -24.75 -11.30
C GLY A 9 -19.39 -25.14 -12.60
N TYR A 10 -19.44 -24.11 -13.46
CA TYR A 10 -19.65 -24.06 -14.92
C TYR A 10 -21.08 -24.09 -15.48
N GLY A 11 -21.59 -22.89 -15.77
CA GLY A 11 -22.69 -22.64 -16.70
C GLY A 11 -22.66 -21.18 -17.17
N LYS A 12 -22.25 -20.96 -18.43
CA LYS A 12 -22.13 -19.62 -19.05
C LYS A 12 -23.47 -18.89 -19.01
N ASN A 13 -23.53 -17.80 -18.24
CA ASN A 13 -24.62 -16.83 -18.32
C ASN A 13 -23.99 -15.45 -18.52
N ILE A 14 -23.73 -15.13 -19.78
CA ILE A 14 -22.84 -14.02 -20.22
C ILE A 14 -23.33 -12.67 -19.67
N LYS A 15 -24.64 -12.43 -19.58
CA LYS A 15 -25.21 -11.21 -19.00
C LYS A 15 -24.99 -11.06 -17.50
N TYR A 16 -25.08 -12.16 -16.73
CA TYR A 16 -24.78 -12.13 -15.30
C TYR A 16 -23.28 -11.98 -15.06
N GLN A 17 -22.45 -12.62 -15.89
CA GLN A 17 -21.01 -12.44 -15.84
C GLN A 17 -20.59 -11.02 -16.20
N GLU A 18 -21.17 -10.38 -17.22
CA GLU A 18 -20.88 -8.97 -17.57
C GLU A 18 -21.31 -7.99 -16.48
N LYS A 19 -22.49 -8.20 -15.88
CA LYS A 19 -22.97 -7.37 -14.78
C LYS A 19 -22.06 -7.53 -13.56
N LEU A 20 -21.72 -8.77 -13.19
CA LEU A 20 -20.74 -9.05 -12.13
C LEU A 20 -19.36 -8.47 -12.45
N LEU A 21 -18.86 -8.56 -13.69
CA LEU A 21 -17.58 -7.98 -14.11
C LEU A 21 -17.55 -6.45 -13.96
N LYS A 22 -18.68 -5.79 -14.24
CA LYS A 22 -18.81 -4.33 -14.13
C LYS A 22 -18.85 -3.88 -12.67
N TYR A 23 -19.59 -4.58 -11.81
CA TYR A 23 -19.59 -4.35 -10.35
C TYR A 23 -18.25 -4.72 -9.71
N GLN A 24 -17.58 -5.76 -10.23
CA GLN A 24 -16.27 -6.21 -9.78
C GLN A 24 -15.21 -5.18 -10.13
N LYS A 25 -15.21 -4.60 -11.35
CA LYS A 25 -14.34 -3.48 -11.71
C LYS A 25 -14.61 -2.24 -10.86
N ALA A 26 -15.87 -1.85 -10.66
CA ALA A 26 -16.22 -0.68 -9.84
C ALA A 26 -15.83 -0.87 -8.37
N GLY A 27 -16.04 -2.07 -7.80
CA GLY A 27 -15.61 -2.38 -6.45
C GLY A 27 -14.09 -2.41 -6.27
N ILE A 28 -13.35 -2.79 -7.31
CA ILE A 28 -11.88 -2.74 -7.26
C ILE A 28 -11.37 -1.29 -7.30
N VAL A 29 -11.96 -0.42 -8.11
CA VAL A 29 -11.62 1.02 -8.10
C VAL A 29 -11.76 1.60 -6.71
N ILE A 30 -12.88 1.31 -6.03
CA ILE A 30 -13.12 1.77 -4.65
C ILE A 30 -12.07 1.21 -3.68
N LEU A 31 -11.67 -0.06 -3.83
CA LEU A 31 -10.60 -0.65 -3.01
C LEU A 31 -9.25 0.04 -3.25
N CYS A 32 -8.92 0.39 -4.50
CA CYS A 32 -7.72 1.14 -4.83
C CYS A 32 -7.76 2.56 -4.24
N ASP A 33 -8.88 3.27 -4.39
CA ASP A 33 -9.06 4.61 -3.83
C ASP A 33 -8.85 4.62 -2.30
N ILE A 34 -9.36 3.60 -1.59
CA ILE A 34 -9.16 3.46 -0.14
C ILE A 34 -7.69 3.20 0.21
N VAL A 35 -6.97 2.40 -0.59
CA VAL A 35 -5.54 2.11 -0.37
C VAL A 35 -4.66 3.32 -0.69
N GLU A 36 -5.02 4.11 -1.70
CA GLU A 36 -4.31 5.35 -2.04
C GLU A 36 -4.51 6.43 -0.98
N ASP A 37 -5.71 6.50 -0.37
CA ASP A 37 -6.00 7.37 0.78
C ASP A 37 -5.19 6.97 2.03
N ASP A 38 -5.16 5.67 2.35
CA ASP A 38 -4.46 5.15 3.52
C ASP A 38 -3.89 3.74 3.27
N CYS A 39 -2.62 3.68 2.86
CA CYS A 39 -1.93 2.43 2.56
C CYS A 39 -1.47 1.66 3.82
N SER A 40 -1.68 2.23 5.02
CA SER A 40 -1.33 1.59 6.30
C SER A 40 -2.40 0.60 6.80
N LEU A 41 -3.58 0.62 6.17
CA LEU A 41 -4.71 -0.20 6.57
C LEU A 41 -4.42 -1.69 6.46
N THR A 42 -4.86 -2.43 7.49
CA THR A 42 -4.88 -3.90 7.41
C THR A 42 -5.95 -4.35 6.42
N LEU A 43 -5.81 -5.59 5.91
CA LEU A 43 -6.82 -6.18 5.02
C LEU A 43 -8.23 -6.29 5.67
N GLU A 44 -8.30 -6.35 7.01
CA GLU A 44 -9.57 -6.31 7.76
C GLU A 44 -10.17 -4.91 7.73
N ASN A 45 -9.37 -3.89 8.03
CA ASN A 45 -9.82 -2.50 7.97
C ASN A 45 -10.23 -2.09 6.54
N LEU A 46 -9.53 -2.59 5.53
CA LEU A 46 -9.89 -2.39 4.12
C LEU A 46 -11.25 -3.01 3.78
N SER A 47 -11.51 -4.21 4.29
CA SER A 47 -12.80 -4.88 4.13
C SER A 47 -13.93 -4.10 4.79
N ASP A 48 -13.70 -3.57 5.99
CA ASP A 48 -14.70 -2.80 6.72
C ASP A 48 -14.97 -1.43 6.07
N ARG A 49 -13.92 -0.71 5.64
CA ARG A 49 -14.07 0.55 4.88
C ARG A 49 -14.80 0.30 3.56
N PHE A 50 -14.48 -0.79 2.85
CA PHE A 50 -15.19 -1.16 1.63
C PHE A 50 -16.69 -1.43 1.90
N PHE A 51 -17.00 -2.17 2.96
CA PHE A 51 -18.40 -2.39 3.36
C PHE A 51 -19.12 -1.08 3.66
N ASN A 52 -18.48 -0.14 4.36
CA ASN A 52 -19.08 1.16 4.65
C ASN A 52 -19.33 1.99 3.39
N ALA A 53 -18.46 1.88 2.37
CA ALA A 53 -18.59 2.62 1.12
C ALA A 53 -19.66 2.02 0.17
N THR A 54 -19.79 0.69 0.13
CA THR A 54 -20.60 0.02 -0.91
C THR A 54 -21.77 -0.79 -0.37
N ASN A 55 -21.87 -0.96 0.96
CA ASN A 55 -22.78 -1.88 1.63
C ASN A 55 -22.63 -3.35 1.17
N ILE A 56 -21.44 -3.72 0.69
CA ILE A 56 -21.12 -5.08 0.22
C ILE A 56 -20.03 -5.66 1.11
N ARG A 57 -20.32 -6.80 1.74
CA ARG A 57 -19.36 -7.46 2.60
C ARG A 57 -18.45 -8.37 1.78
N ILE A 58 -17.16 -8.09 1.84
CA ILE A 58 -16.13 -8.94 1.24
C ILE A 58 -15.31 -9.60 2.34
N ILE A 59 -14.70 -10.74 2.05
CA ILE A 59 -13.79 -11.41 2.99
C ILE A 59 -12.35 -10.97 2.73
N LYS A 60 -11.51 -11.02 3.75
CA LYS A 60 -10.06 -10.71 3.70
C LYS A 60 -9.34 -11.36 2.51
N LYS A 61 -9.66 -12.62 2.20
CA LYS A 61 -9.08 -13.35 1.06
C LYS A 61 -9.44 -12.72 -0.30
N THR A 62 -10.65 -12.19 -0.42
CA THR A 62 -11.11 -11.52 -1.65
C THR A 62 -10.40 -10.19 -1.83
N VAL A 63 -10.24 -9.41 -0.76
CA VAL A 63 -9.45 -8.17 -0.74
C VAL A 63 -8.02 -8.44 -1.21
N ALA A 64 -7.34 -9.42 -0.59
CA ALA A 64 -5.97 -9.78 -0.94
C ALA A 64 -5.83 -10.22 -2.41
N ARG A 65 -6.81 -10.98 -2.92
CA ARG A 65 -6.83 -11.39 -4.33
C ARG A 65 -6.94 -10.18 -5.26
N TYR A 66 -7.85 -9.25 -4.98
CA TYR A 66 -8.03 -8.06 -5.83
C TYR A 66 -6.82 -7.15 -5.83
N LEU A 67 -6.20 -6.92 -4.67
CA LEU A 67 -4.98 -6.10 -4.59
C LEU A 67 -3.82 -6.73 -5.36
N LYS A 68 -3.71 -8.07 -5.31
CA LYS A 68 -2.72 -8.81 -6.11
C LYS A 68 -2.97 -8.71 -7.61
N GLU A 69 -4.23 -8.79 -8.06
CA GLU A 69 -4.59 -8.65 -9.48
C GLU A 69 -4.25 -7.27 -10.06
N TYR A 70 -4.19 -6.24 -9.21
CA TYR A 70 -3.87 -4.85 -9.58
C TYR A 70 -2.42 -4.46 -9.28
N ASN A 71 -1.53 -5.45 -9.07
CA ASN A 71 -0.11 -5.25 -8.78
C ASN A 71 0.20 -4.39 -7.54
N TYR A 72 -0.74 -4.26 -6.59
CA TYR A 72 -0.42 -3.69 -5.29
C TYR A 72 0.37 -4.71 -4.47
N SER A 73 1.68 -4.51 -4.39
CA SER A 73 2.54 -5.17 -3.42
C SER A 73 2.60 -4.31 -2.16
N PHE A 74 2.10 -4.84 -1.04
CA PHE A 74 2.38 -4.25 0.27
C PHE A 74 3.83 -4.59 0.64
N GLU A 75 4.73 -3.66 0.37
CA GLU A 75 6.09 -3.76 0.88
C GLU A 75 6.11 -3.36 2.35
N LYS A 76 6.92 -4.07 3.15
CA LYS A 76 7.21 -3.60 4.51
C LYS A 76 7.98 -2.29 4.40
N ILE A 77 7.34 -1.20 4.79
CA ILE A 77 8.00 0.11 4.91
C ILE A 77 9.15 -0.07 5.91
N LYS A 78 10.37 0.28 5.49
CA LYS A 78 11.54 0.28 6.38
C LYS A 78 11.28 1.30 7.48
N PHE A 79 11.62 0.96 8.72
CA PHE A 79 11.54 1.91 9.83
C PHE A 79 12.39 3.15 9.49
N ILE A 80 11.74 4.30 9.35
CA ILE A 80 12.39 5.59 9.16
C ILE A 80 12.46 6.24 10.55
N PRO A 81 13.66 6.51 11.09
CA PRO A 81 13.78 7.21 12.37
C PRO A 81 13.05 8.55 12.32
N GLU A 82 12.21 8.84 13.32
CA GLU A 82 11.37 10.05 13.38
C GLU A 82 12.18 11.34 13.15
N ARG A 83 13.42 11.37 13.64
CA ARG A 83 14.36 12.49 13.43
C ARG A 83 14.54 12.88 11.96
N ARG A 84 14.39 11.95 11.01
CA ARG A 84 14.53 12.18 9.56
C ARG A 84 13.31 12.83 8.90
N ILE A 85 12.16 12.87 9.58
CA ILE A 85 10.89 13.36 9.01
C ILE A 85 10.63 14.83 9.37
N ILE A 86 11.36 15.38 10.35
CA ILE A 86 11.24 16.77 10.77
C ILE A 86 11.72 17.70 9.63
N ALA A 87 10.91 18.70 9.29
CA ALA A 87 11.21 19.63 8.18
C ALA A 87 12.57 20.32 8.30
N SER A 88 13.01 20.65 9.53
CA SER A 88 14.33 21.21 9.78
C SER A 88 15.43 20.21 9.44
N THR A 89 15.32 18.96 9.89
CA THR A 89 16.29 17.90 9.57
C THR A 89 16.35 17.59 8.09
N ILE A 90 15.20 17.60 7.38
CA ILE A 90 15.16 17.40 5.92
C ILE A 90 15.97 18.49 5.21
N LYS A 91 15.77 19.76 5.62
CA LYS A 91 16.52 20.90 5.07
C LYS A 91 18.01 20.81 5.39
N GLU A 92 18.37 20.53 6.65
CA GLU A 92 19.76 20.35 7.08
C GLU A 92 20.45 19.21 6.31
N THR A 93 19.75 18.10 6.10
CA THR A 93 20.25 16.96 5.32
C THR A 93 20.47 17.36 3.88
N HIS A 94 19.53 18.08 3.27
CA HIS A 94 19.65 18.56 1.90
C HIS A 94 20.86 19.49 1.73
N ASP A 95 21.03 20.46 2.61
CA ASP A 95 22.14 21.42 2.59
C ASP A 95 23.50 20.71 2.83
N TYR A 96 23.52 19.72 3.73
CA TYR A 96 24.68 18.87 3.96
C TYR A 96 25.07 18.08 2.72
N VAL A 97 24.10 17.44 2.05
CA VAL A 97 24.34 16.64 0.83
C VAL A 97 24.94 17.50 -0.28
N ILE A 98 24.41 18.71 -0.51
CA ILE A 98 24.96 19.64 -1.51
C ILE A 98 26.42 19.96 -1.20
N LYS A 99 26.72 20.36 0.03
CA LYS A 99 28.11 20.67 0.44
C LYS A 99 29.01 19.45 0.31
N TYR A 100 28.55 18.27 0.73
CA TYR A 100 29.31 17.04 0.60
C TYR A 100 29.65 16.73 -0.87
N LEU A 101 28.70 16.88 -1.79
CA LEU A 101 28.94 16.68 -3.22
C LEU A 101 30.00 17.65 -3.75
N GLU A 102 29.93 18.93 -3.40
CA GLU A 102 30.96 19.92 -3.75
C GLU A 102 32.35 19.52 -3.23
N TYR A 103 32.44 19.08 -1.97
CA TYR A 103 33.70 18.61 -1.39
C TYR A 103 34.21 17.32 -2.04
N SER A 104 33.32 16.38 -2.37
CA SER A 104 33.70 15.11 -2.99
C SER A 104 34.30 15.29 -4.38
N LEU A 105 33.83 16.30 -5.13
CA LEU A 105 34.36 16.65 -6.45
C LEU A 105 35.75 17.32 -6.36
N SER A 106 36.11 17.86 -5.20
CA SER A 106 37.39 18.56 -4.99
C SER A 106 38.59 17.64 -4.74
N ASN A 107 38.41 16.31 -4.85
CA ASN A 107 39.43 15.27 -4.66
C ASN A 107 40.16 15.35 -3.30
N ARG A 108 39.49 15.95 -2.29
CA ARG A 108 40.00 16.05 -0.92
C ARG A 108 39.73 14.75 -0.17
N PHE A 109 40.65 14.38 0.71
CA PHE A 109 40.48 13.25 1.61
C PHE A 109 39.40 13.59 2.67
N ILE A 110 38.36 12.75 2.76
CA ILE A 110 37.26 12.91 3.72
C ILE A 110 37.33 11.77 4.74
N LEU A 111 37.34 12.12 6.03
CA LEU A 111 37.36 11.17 7.13
C LEU A 111 36.09 11.33 7.95
N PHE A 112 35.40 10.21 8.22
CA PHE A 112 34.20 10.17 9.03
C PHE A 112 34.49 9.47 10.36
N PHE A 113 34.03 10.06 11.44
CA PHE A 113 34.04 9.47 12.77
C PHE A 113 32.60 9.37 13.26
N ASP A 114 32.23 8.22 13.79
CA ASP A 114 30.94 8.01 14.43
C ASP A 114 31.15 7.18 15.70
N GLU A 115 30.42 7.54 16.75
CA GLU A 115 30.47 6.84 18.03
C GLU A 115 29.27 5.88 18.09
N THR A 116 29.54 4.58 18.16
CA THR A 116 28.50 3.57 18.41
C THR A 116 28.50 3.21 19.88
N GLY A 117 27.33 3.30 20.55
CA GLY A 117 27.18 2.88 21.94
C GLY A 117 27.45 1.37 22.12
N ILE A 118 28.09 1.00 23.24
CA ILE A 118 28.29 -0.39 23.69
C ILE A 118 27.04 -0.88 24.41
#